data_AF-A0A1K1MMW1-F1
#
_entry.id   AF-A0A1K1MMW1-F1
#
_cell.length_a   1.000
_cell.length_b   1.000
_cell.length_c   1.000
_cell.angle_alpha   90.00
_cell.angle_beta   90.00
_cell.angle_gamma   90.00
#
_symmetry.space_group_name_H-M   'P 1'
#
loop_
_entity.id
_entity.type
_entity.pdbx_description
1 polymer ?
#
loop_
_entity_poly.entity_id
_entity_poly.type
_entity_poly.pdbx_seq_one_letter_code
_entity_poly.pdbx_strand_id
1 'polypeptide(L)'
;MYFDMLHIYIISNDQELEQMLSRTEPPEDCGFEFTTVSSAYDLGTLPPDSAVIVDGIDSAADTLFSYDKKLVLLSDAPSLEYADDALLFRADALWVMPDVIPDRRLLSAYFSALASQMKTESDLRKQTICFETMADSIPDLMWFKDTEGAHMMVNDSFCRAVEKTKEQIYKRGHYYIWDIPEEEYEKGEYVCLESEEVVIEAKKTCLFDEKIKTKSGLRMFRTYKSPLIDRDGTVFGTCGVAHDVTESKNVKGEMAGILESLPYAVFIKDSNGTVISVNAYFNKYFGGYEPVLGKNFNEWKKRCLGYSVTTSGGREETRVNVGGEERVLIYGEEPLTDVFSEQIGTICMYRDVTDERHLERQTRELNNTDFLTGLDNMRCLTAHIGELRQADRLTFIAFDIDRLTDVNDKYGFFLGDEALVIAAQTLRSCFWGETVLRSGGDKFIVVCTTEFTDTELRQRIEKALENARRSFAAHERLSGLSCSAGAATALKTDGYDIDRLMKDSASALSEAKSYGGGCCVIYGEEL
;
A
#
# COMPACT_ATOMS: atom_id res chain seq x y z
N MET A 1 26.71 -4.12 40.22
CA MET A 1 25.50 -4.73 40.81
C MET A 1 24.66 -3.61 41.42
N TYR A 2 23.44 -3.86 41.89
CA TYR A 2 22.75 -2.86 42.71
C TYR A 2 23.36 -2.88 44.10
N PHE A 3 23.65 -1.71 44.68
CA PHE A 3 24.14 -1.63 46.06
C PHE A 3 23.07 -2.16 47.02
N ASP A 4 23.48 -2.99 47.98
CA ASP A 4 22.63 -3.58 49.01
C ASP A 4 22.98 -3.07 50.40
N MET A 5 21.97 -2.67 51.18
CA MET A 5 22.11 -2.41 52.60
C MET A 5 21.53 -3.59 53.36
N LEU A 6 22.39 -4.40 53.98
CA LEU A 6 21.95 -5.53 54.80
C LEU A 6 21.66 -5.04 56.22
N HIS A 7 20.41 -5.20 56.64
CA HIS A 7 19.95 -4.82 57.98
C HIS A 7 20.19 -5.99 58.95
N ILE A 8 21.09 -5.78 59.91
CA ILE A 8 21.52 -6.76 60.90
C ILE A 8 21.06 -6.33 62.29
N TYR A 9 20.16 -7.10 62.87
CA TYR A 9 19.64 -6.90 64.20
C TYR A 9 20.34 -7.84 65.16
N ILE A 10 20.85 -7.32 66.27
CA ILE A 10 21.59 -8.10 67.26
C ILE A 10 20.82 -8.02 68.58
N ILE A 11 20.46 -9.16 69.14
CA ILE A 11 19.88 -9.27 70.48
C ILE A 11 21.00 -9.77 71.38
N SER A 12 21.61 -8.87 72.14
CA SER A 12 22.74 -9.21 73.01
C SER A 12 22.88 -8.22 74.16
N ASN A 13 23.37 -8.72 75.30
CA ASN A 13 23.84 -7.88 76.41
C ASN A 13 25.32 -7.49 76.27
N ASP A 14 26.04 -8.08 75.31
CA ASP A 14 27.43 -7.77 74.98
C ASP A 14 27.51 -6.60 73.99
N GLN A 15 27.97 -5.45 74.49
CA GLN A 15 28.13 -4.24 73.71
C GLN A 15 29.32 -4.30 72.72
N GLU A 16 30.21 -5.30 72.82
CA GLU A 16 31.32 -5.49 71.87
C GLU A 16 30.91 -6.28 70.62
N LEU A 17 29.79 -7.01 70.65
CA LEU A 17 29.40 -7.91 69.56
C LEU A 17 29.18 -7.16 68.23
N GLU A 18 28.45 -6.04 68.27
CA GLU A 18 28.25 -5.16 67.10
C GLU A 18 29.59 -4.61 66.58
N GLN A 19 30.48 -4.17 67.48
CA GLN A 19 31.80 -3.66 67.11
C GLN A 19 32.69 -4.74 66.48
N MET A 20 32.49 -6.00 66.86
CA MET A 20 33.21 -7.12 66.27
C MET A 20 32.68 -7.46 64.88
N LEU A 21 31.35 -7.51 64.71
CA LEU A 21 30.71 -7.81 63.42
C LEU A 21 30.94 -6.69 62.39
N SER A 22 30.84 -5.42 62.80
CA SER A 22 31.05 -4.25 61.94
C SER A 22 32.46 -4.10 61.34
N ARG A 23 33.45 -4.84 61.88
CA ARG A 23 34.81 -4.90 61.32
C ARG A 23 34.96 -5.92 60.19
N THR A 24 33.94 -6.75 59.97
CA THR A 24 33.94 -7.71 58.86
C THR A 24 33.80 -6.95 57.55
N GLU A 25 34.60 -7.32 56.56
CA GLU A 25 34.52 -6.71 55.24
C GLU A 25 33.20 -7.08 54.57
N PRO A 26 32.41 -6.11 54.08
CA PRO A 26 31.16 -6.41 53.39
C PRO A 26 31.41 -7.11 52.05
N PRO A 27 30.46 -7.92 51.56
CA PRO A 27 30.47 -8.39 50.18
C PRO A 27 30.55 -7.23 49.17
N GLU A 28 30.92 -7.53 47.93
CA GLU A 28 30.96 -6.53 46.85
C GLU A 28 29.59 -5.85 46.66
N ASP A 29 29.60 -4.53 46.40
CA ASP A 29 28.39 -3.70 46.26
C ASP A 29 27.41 -3.84 47.44
N CYS A 30 27.92 -3.98 48.67
CA CYS A 30 27.12 -4.17 49.87
C CYS A 30 27.61 -3.29 51.04
N GLY A 31 26.71 -2.96 51.95
CA GLY A 31 27.05 -2.43 53.27
C GLY A 31 26.19 -3.04 54.36
N PHE A 32 26.51 -2.70 55.61
CA PHE A 32 25.78 -3.16 56.78
C PHE A 32 25.14 -2.00 57.53
N GLU A 33 23.92 -2.21 58.02
CA GLU A 33 23.28 -1.37 59.01
C GLU A 33 22.97 -2.23 60.23
N PHE A 34 23.54 -1.87 61.39
CA PHE A 34 23.37 -2.63 62.63
C PHE A 34 22.37 -1.97 63.55
N THR A 35 21.59 -2.78 64.27
CA THR A 35 20.75 -2.33 65.39
C THR A 35 20.86 -3.35 66.51
N THR A 36 21.46 -2.95 67.63
CA THR A 36 21.62 -3.81 68.82
C THR A 36 20.61 -3.46 69.90
N VAL A 37 19.94 -4.48 70.43
CA VAL A 37 18.99 -4.37 71.55
C VAL A 37 19.27 -5.44 72.60
N SER A 38 18.82 -5.20 73.83
CA SER A 38 19.02 -6.15 74.94
C SER A 38 17.93 -7.22 75.03
N SER A 39 16.79 -7.04 74.35
CA SER A 39 15.69 -8.01 74.32
C SER A 39 14.96 -7.99 72.99
N ALA A 40 14.42 -9.14 72.57
CA ALA A 40 13.57 -9.25 71.39
C ALA A 40 12.34 -8.31 71.42
N TYR A 41 11.82 -7.98 72.61
CA TYR A 41 10.67 -7.07 72.76
C TYR A 41 10.98 -5.61 72.40
N ASP A 42 12.27 -5.25 72.35
CA ASP A 42 12.72 -3.92 71.96
C ASP A 42 12.90 -3.78 70.45
N LEU A 43 12.78 -4.88 69.70
CA LEU A 43 12.78 -4.85 68.24
C LEU A 43 11.44 -4.29 67.72
N GLY A 44 11.53 -3.23 66.91
CA GLY A 44 10.40 -2.74 66.13
C GLY A 44 10.05 -3.64 64.95
N THR A 45 9.26 -3.11 64.01
CA THR A 45 9.00 -3.79 62.73
C THR A 45 10.29 -3.91 61.93
N LEU A 46 10.69 -5.14 61.64
CA LEU A 46 11.91 -5.41 60.87
C LEU A 46 11.61 -5.41 59.36
N PRO A 47 12.48 -4.84 58.52
CA PRO A 47 12.39 -4.97 57.07
C PRO A 47 12.42 -6.44 56.62
N PRO A 48 11.81 -6.78 55.47
CA PRO A 48 12.07 -8.04 54.81
C PRO A 48 13.56 -8.15 54.44
N ASP A 49 14.08 -9.37 54.35
CA ASP A 49 15.48 -9.70 54.07
C ASP A 49 16.48 -9.23 55.16
N SER A 50 16.00 -8.97 56.39
CA SER A 50 16.86 -8.68 57.54
C SER A 50 17.38 -9.95 58.22
N ALA A 51 18.53 -9.84 58.89
CA ALA A 51 19.05 -10.89 59.75
C ALA A 51 18.92 -10.51 61.22
N VAL A 52 18.57 -11.49 62.05
CA VAL A 52 18.50 -11.36 63.50
C VAL A 52 19.49 -12.34 64.13
N ILE A 53 20.48 -11.82 64.83
CA ILE A 53 21.49 -12.58 65.57
C ILE A 53 21.11 -12.53 67.05
N VAL A 54 20.81 -13.68 67.63
CA VAL A 54 20.46 -13.83 69.04
C VAL A 54 21.67 -14.37 69.79
N ASP A 55 22.21 -13.60 70.72
CA ASP A 55 23.30 -14.00 71.61
C ASP A 55 22.72 -14.65 72.87
N GLY A 56 22.98 -15.96 73.00
CA GLY A 56 22.33 -16.84 73.96
C GLY A 56 20.98 -17.37 73.49
N ILE A 57 20.22 -17.94 74.44
CA ILE A 57 18.87 -18.44 74.21
C ILE A 57 17.89 -17.48 74.90
N ASP A 58 17.34 -16.54 74.14
CA ASP A 58 16.24 -15.68 74.59
C ASP A 58 14.90 -16.42 74.35
N SER A 59 14.09 -16.58 75.41
CA SER A 59 12.77 -17.22 75.32
C SER A 59 11.76 -16.45 74.46
N ALA A 60 12.10 -15.21 74.07
CA ALA A 60 11.33 -14.41 73.14
C ALA A 60 11.76 -14.56 71.67
N ALA A 61 12.82 -15.33 71.36
CA ALA A 61 13.26 -15.57 69.98
C ALA A 61 12.14 -16.19 69.11
N ASP A 62 11.25 -16.97 69.74
CA ASP A 62 10.11 -17.56 69.06
C ASP A 62 9.07 -16.55 68.55
N THR A 63 9.07 -15.33 69.07
CA THR A 63 8.14 -14.27 68.63
C THR A 63 8.60 -13.57 67.35
N LEU A 64 9.82 -13.87 66.87
CA LEU A 64 10.44 -13.23 65.71
C LEU A 64 10.25 -14.00 64.39
N PHE A 65 9.48 -15.09 64.39
CA PHE A 65 9.28 -15.95 63.23
C PHE A 65 8.39 -15.33 62.14
N SER A 66 9.03 -14.78 61.11
CA SER A 66 8.43 -14.60 59.78
C SER A 66 9.32 -15.29 58.73
N TYR A 67 8.73 -15.73 57.62
CA TYR A 67 9.48 -16.42 56.54
C TYR A 67 10.52 -15.52 55.83
N ASP A 68 10.40 -14.20 55.97
CA ASP A 68 11.19 -13.24 55.20
C ASP A 68 12.42 -12.70 55.95
N LYS A 69 12.88 -13.39 57.01
CA LYS A 69 14.01 -12.96 57.84
C LYS A 69 14.93 -14.13 58.14
N LYS A 70 16.24 -13.85 58.23
CA LYS A 70 17.25 -14.83 58.64
C LYS A 70 17.40 -14.83 60.16
N LEU A 71 17.30 -16.00 60.78
CA LEU A 71 17.51 -16.17 62.22
C LEU A 71 18.84 -16.89 62.49
N VAL A 72 19.68 -16.28 63.32
CA VAL A 72 20.98 -16.82 63.71
C VAL A 72 21.05 -16.93 65.22
N LEU A 73 21.39 -18.11 65.73
CA LEU A 73 21.60 -18.33 67.16
C LEU A 73 23.10 -18.42 67.45
N LEU A 74 23.59 -17.50 68.26
CA LEU A 74 24.97 -17.43 68.74
C LEU A 74 24.99 -17.94 70.19
N SER A 75 25.60 -19.08 70.46
CA SER A 75 25.65 -19.62 71.83
C SER A 75 26.77 -20.64 72.00
N ASP A 76 27.00 -21.11 73.22
CA ASP A 76 27.90 -22.23 73.50
C ASP A 76 27.19 -23.58 73.27
N ALA A 77 27.97 -24.64 73.13
CA ALA A 77 27.43 -25.98 72.88
C ALA A 77 26.53 -26.48 74.04
N PRO A 78 26.90 -26.33 75.33
CA PRO A 78 26.05 -26.75 76.44
C PRO A 78 24.69 -26.04 76.47
N SER A 79 24.64 -24.75 76.19
CA SER A 79 23.40 -23.98 76.19
C SER A 79 22.46 -24.47 75.09
N LEU A 80 22.98 -24.72 73.89
CA LEU A 80 22.19 -25.23 72.77
C LEU A 80 21.60 -26.62 73.01
N GLU A 81 22.23 -27.47 73.83
CA GLU A 81 21.66 -28.78 74.23
C GLU A 81 20.35 -28.64 75.04
N TYR A 82 20.13 -27.50 75.69
CA TYR A 82 18.92 -27.20 76.46
C TYR A 82 17.94 -26.28 75.70
N ALA A 83 18.24 -25.91 74.45
CA ALA A 83 17.34 -25.12 73.61
C ALA A 83 16.11 -25.94 73.17
N ASP A 84 15.02 -25.25 72.86
CA ASP A 84 13.84 -25.89 72.28
C ASP A 84 14.09 -26.34 70.83
N ASP A 85 13.67 -27.56 70.49
CA ASP A 85 13.87 -28.14 69.15
C ASP A 85 13.22 -27.29 68.05
N ALA A 86 12.07 -26.67 68.30
CA ALA A 86 11.40 -25.86 67.29
C ALA A 86 12.21 -24.61 66.95
N LEU A 87 12.87 -24.00 67.94
CA LEU A 87 13.78 -22.88 67.75
C LEU A 87 15.02 -23.30 66.94
N LEU A 88 15.61 -24.45 67.25
CA LEU A 88 16.77 -24.99 66.53
C LEU A 88 16.46 -25.31 65.06
N PHE A 89 15.32 -25.95 64.77
CA PHE A 89 14.91 -26.27 63.40
C PHE A 89 14.49 -25.04 62.57
N ARG A 90 14.18 -23.92 63.24
CA ARG A 90 13.81 -22.66 62.59
C ARG A 90 15.00 -21.76 62.28
N ALA A 91 16.13 -21.92 62.96
CA ALA A 91 17.31 -21.11 62.74
C ALA A 91 17.93 -21.37 61.36
N ASP A 92 18.26 -20.30 60.63
CA ASP A 92 19.00 -20.38 59.37
C ASP A 92 20.47 -20.72 59.59
N ALA A 93 21.02 -20.36 60.76
CA ALA A 93 22.37 -20.73 61.16
C ALA A 93 22.52 -20.85 62.69
N LEU A 94 23.40 -21.76 63.11
CA LEU A 94 23.84 -21.94 64.49
C LEU A 94 25.33 -21.58 64.59
N TRP A 95 25.66 -20.52 65.31
CA TRP A 95 27.02 -20.06 65.56
C TRP A 95 27.47 -20.54 66.94
N VAL A 96 28.03 -21.75 66.98
CA VAL A 96 28.53 -22.34 68.22
C VAL A 96 29.92 -21.76 68.55
N MET A 97 30.02 -21.06 69.67
CA MET A 97 31.28 -20.47 70.14
C MET A 97 31.91 -21.31 71.25
N PRO A 98 33.26 -21.43 71.31
CA PRO A 98 33.93 -22.06 72.44
C PRO A 98 33.87 -21.18 73.70
N ASP A 99 33.73 -21.80 74.87
CA ASP A 99 33.55 -21.17 76.21
C ASP A 99 34.62 -20.14 76.63
N VAL A 100 35.72 -19.98 75.87
CA VAL A 100 36.88 -19.17 76.27
C VAL A 100 37.25 -18.20 75.15
N ILE A 101 36.68 -16.99 75.25
CA ILE A 101 36.87 -15.82 74.38
C ILE A 101 36.23 -16.02 72.99
N PRO A 102 35.29 -15.17 72.55
CA PRO A 102 34.82 -15.25 71.19
C PRO A 102 36.01 -15.00 70.27
N ASP A 103 36.48 -16.05 69.58
CA ASP A 103 37.52 -15.89 68.58
C ASP A 103 36.95 -14.96 67.50
N ARG A 104 37.44 -13.71 67.52
CA ARG A 104 37.05 -12.65 66.59
C ARG A 104 37.11 -13.14 65.13
N ARG A 105 38.00 -14.07 64.82
CA ARG A 105 38.12 -14.66 63.49
C ARG A 105 36.97 -15.60 63.17
N LEU A 106 36.54 -16.43 64.12
CA LEU A 106 35.44 -17.38 63.92
C LEU A 106 34.11 -16.64 63.75
N LEU A 107 33.83 -15.65 64.61
CA LEU A 107 32.61 -14.84 64.49
C LEU A 107 32.59 -14.05 63.17
N SER A 108 33.72 -13.46 62.77
CA SER A 108 33.82 -12.75 61.49
C SER A 108 33.65 -13.68 60.30
N ALA A 109 34.16 -14.92 60.36
CA ALA A 109 33.96 -15.92 59.32
C ALA A 109 32.49 -16.34 59.19
N TYR A 110 31.81 -16.60 60.32
CA TYR A 110 30.38 -16.91 60.34
C TYR A 110 29.53 -15.76 59.78
N PHE A 111 29.81 -14.53 60.21
CA PHE A 111 29.09 -13.36 59.72
C PHE A 111 29.36 -13.07 58.24
N SER A 112 30.60 -13.25 57.78
CA SER A 112 30.95 -13.12 56.36
C SER A 112 30.19 -14.12 55.50
N ALA A 113 30.04 -15.38 55.96
CA ALA A 113 29.24 -16.39 55.27
C ALA A 113 27.75 -16.02 55.21
N LEU A 114 27.17 -15.57 56.33
CA LEU A 114 25.79 -15.09 56.38
C LEU A 114 25.56 -13.90 55.43
N ALA A 115 26.43 -12.89 55.50
CA ALA A 115 26.35 -11.70 54.64
C ALA A 115 26.45 -12.07 53.16
N SER A 116 27.35 -12.99 52.78
CA SER A 116 27.49 -13.49 51.41
C SER A 116 26.24 -14.24 50.94
N GLN A 117 25.63 -15.07 51.80
CA GLN A 117 24.37 -15.74 51.50
C GLN A 117 23.24 -14.73 51.28
N MET A 118 23.04 -13.79 52.20
CA MET A 118 22.01 -12.76 52.10
C MET A 118 22.19 -11.91 50.82
N LYS A 119 23.43 -11.54 50.50
CA LYS A 119 23.73 -10.81 49.26
C LYS A 119 23.35 -11.63 48.02
N THR A 120 23.71 -12.91 48.00
CA THR A 120 23.40 -13.81 46.88
C THR A 120 21.89 -13.96 46.69
N GLU A 121 21.13 -14.12 47.78
CA GLU A 121 19.66 -14.20 47.75
C GLU A 121 19.03 -12.88 47.25
N SER A 122 19.51 -11.73 47.74
CA SER A 122 19.06 -10.39 47.27
C SER A 122 19.35 -10.18 45.78
N ASP A 123 20.56 -10.50 45.33
CA ASP A 123 20.95 -10.37 43.92
C ASP A 123 20.11 -11.27 43.02
N LEU A 124 19.88 -12.51 43.43
CA LEU A 124 19.01 -13.43 42.68
C LEU A 124 17.58 -12.87 42.60
N ARG A 125 17.02 -12.38 43.70
CA ARG A 125 15.68 -11.77 43.73
C ARG A 125 15.58 -10.57 42.78
N LYS A 126 16.57 -9.66 42.82
CA LYS A 126 16.62 -8.49 41.91
C LYS A 126 16.77 -8.91 40.46
N GLN A 127 17.62 -9.90 40.17
CA GLN A 127 17.76 -10.45 38.82
C GLN A 127 16.44 -11.04 38.31
N THR A 128 15.72 -11.80 39.14
CA THR A 128 14.40 -12.33 38.80
C THR A 128 13.41 -11.19 38.51
N ILE A 129 13.33 -10.17 39.36
CA ILE A 129 12.45 -9.01 39.14
C ILE A 129 12.80 -8.29 37.84
N CYS A 130 14.07 -8.02 37.58
CA CYS A 130 14.52 -7.36 36.35
C CYS A 130 14.15 -8.19 35.12
N PHE A 131 14.36 -9.51 35.20
CA PHE A 131 14.05 -10.43 34.11
C PHE A 131 12.55 -10.52 33.83
N GLU A 132 11.72 -10.69 34.85
CA GLU A 132 10.26 -10.71 34.72
C GLU A 132 9.73 -9.38 34.18
N THR A 133 10.21 -8.26 34.71
CA THR A 133 9.83 -6.92 34.23
C THR A 133 10.19 -6.73 32.75
N MET A 134 11.38 -7.18 32.34
CA MET A 134 11.80 -7.13 30.94
C MET A 134 10.91 -8.00 30.06
N ALA A 135 10.68 -9.26 30.48
CA ALA A 135 9.83 -10.19 29.74
C ALA A 135 8.39 -9.66 29.58
N ASP A 136 7.80 -9.10 30.62
CA ASP A 136 6.44 -8.55 30.62
C ASP A 136 6.31 -7.24 29.83
N SER A 137 7.40 -6.48 29.70
CA SER A 137 7.43 -5.27 28.86
C SER A 137 7.47 -5.56 27.36
N ILE A 138 7.84 -6.78 26.96
CA ILE A 138 7.88 -7.20 25.56
C ILE A 138 6.45 -7.45 25.06
N PRO A 139 6.02 -6.80 23.95
CA PRO A 139 4.67 -6.97 23.40
C PRO A 139 4.47 -8.33 22.73
N ASP A 140 5.56 -9.03 22.42
CA ASP A 140 5.57 -10.35 21.81
C ASP A 140 5.30 -11.45 22.83
N LEU A 141 4.83 -12.60 22.36
CA LEU A 141 4.60 -13.76 23.22
C LEU A 141 5.95 -14.35 23.61
N MET A 142 6.22 -14.49 24.91
CA MET A 142 7.45 -15.11 25.41
C MET A 142 7.14 -16.32 26.28
N TRP A 143 7.91 -17.39 26.14
CA TRP A 143 7.76 -18.58 26.95
C TRP A 143 9.09 -19.31 27.20
N PHE A 144 9.07 -20.13 28.25
CA PHE A 144 10.08 -21.11 28.61
C PHE A 144 9.39 -22.45 28.83
N LYS A 145 9.95 -23.51 28.28
CA LYS A 145 9.47 -24.88 28.41
C LYS A 145 10.58 -25.79 28.91
N ASP A 146 10.19 -26.84 29.62
CA ASP A 146 11.07 -27.98 29.85
C ASP A 146 11.18 -28.88 28.60
N THR A 147 11.94 -29.97 28.70
CA THR A 147 12.12 -30.94 27.62
C THR A 147 10.88 -31.79 27.32
N GLU A 148 9.89 -31.79 28.22
CA GLU A 148 8.60 -32.48 28.03
C GLU A 148 7.54 -31.54 27.40
N GLY A 149 7.90 -30.28 27.14
CA GLY A 149 7.05 -29.29 26.49
C GLY A 149 6.09 -28.55 27.44
N ALA A 150 6.25 -28.71 28.76
CA ALA A 150 5.45 -28.01 29.75
C ALA A 150 5.97 -26.57 29.94
N HIS A 151 5.06 -25.59 30.01
CA HIS A 151 5.44 -24.19 30.11
C HIS A 151 5.82 -23.85 31.56
N MET A 152 7.08 -23.48 31.76
CA MET A 152 7.66 -23.15 33.06
C MET A 152 7.55 -21.67 33.39
N MET A 153 7.56 -20.82 32.37
CA MET A 153 7.38 -19.38 32.52
C MET A 153 6.85 -18.79 31.23
N VAL A 154 6.05 -17.74 31.34
CA VAL A 154 5.56 -16.93 30.22
C VAL A 154 5.49 -15.47 30.63
N ASN A 155 5.43 -14.56 29.65
CA ASN A 155 5.20 -13.15 29.92
C ASN A 155 3.70 -12.77 29.88
N ASP A 156 3.38 -11.55 30.29
CA ASP A 156 2.01 -11.03 30.28
C ASP A 156 1.37 -10.98 28.88
N SER A 157 2.17 -10.75 27.84
CA SER A 157 1.68 -10.79 26.45
C SER A 157 1.18 -12.18 26.07
N PHE A 158 1.89 -13.23 26.48
CA PHE A 158 1.46 -14.61 26.32
C PHE A 158 0.15 -14.88 27.08
N CYS A 159 0.07 -14.47 28.36
CA CYS A 159 -1.13 -14.62 29.18
C CYS A 159 -2.36 -13.96 28.54
N ARG A 160 -2.21 -12.76 27.97
CA ARG A 160 -3.28 -12.06 27.25
C ARG A 160 -3.75 -12.82 26.01
N ALA A 161 -2.83 -13.41 25.25
CA ALA A 161 -3.17 -14.14 24.03
C ALA A 161 -3.97 -15.43 24.28
N VAL A 162 -3.69 -16.12 25.39
CA VAL A 162 -4.38 -17.36 25.76
C VAL A 162 -5.52 -17.17 26.77
N GLU A 163 -5.62 -15.97 27.35
CA GLU A 163 -6.55 -15.57 28.42
C GLU A 163 -6.46 -16.48 29.66
N LYS A 164 -5.22 -16.74 30.12
CA LYS A 164 -4.92 -17.54 31.33
C LYS A 164 -3.85 -16.82 32.15
N THR A 165 -3.87 -17.02 33.48
CA THR A 165 -2.84 -16.46 34.37
C THR A 165 -1.54 -17.27 34.31
N LYS A 166 -0.42 -16.69 34.75
CA LYS A 166 0.89 -17.38 34.81
C LYS A 166 0.78 -18.68 35.64
N GLU A 167 0.03 -18.65 36.74
CA GLU A 167 -0.20 -19.82 37.61
C GLU A 167 -1.01 -20.92 36.93
N GLN A 168 -1.99 -20.56 36.10
CA GLN A 168 -2.76 -21.54 35.32
C GLN A 168 -1.92 -22.19 34.24
N ILE A 169 -0.95 -21.46 33.68
CA ILE A 169 -0.06 -21.93 32.60
C ILE A 169 1.10 -22.78 33.14
N TYR A 170 1.57 -22.50 34.36
CA TYR A 170 2.72 -23.15 34.96
C TYR A 170 2.61 -24.68 34.95
N LYS A 171 3.64 -25.34 34.41
CA LYS A 171 3.74 -26.79 34.21
C LYS A 171 2.61 -27.41 33.37
N ARG A 172 1.98 -26.63 32.48
CA ARG A 172 0.97 -27.13 31.55
C ARG A 172 1.52 -27.30 30.14
N GLY A 173 1.03 -28.34 29.48
CA GLY A 173 1.31 -28.62 28.07
C GLY A 173 0.49 -27.75 27.12
N HIS A 174 0.87 -27.79 25.85
CA HIS A 174 0.34 -26.92 24.80
C HIS A 174 -1.20 -27.04 24.62
N TYR A 175 -1.77 -28.25 24.70
CA TYR A 175 -3.22 -28.49 24.55
C TYR A 175 -4.09 -27.64 25.49
N TYR A 176 -3.76 -27.69 26.79
CA TYR A 176 -4.49 -26.95 27.81
C TYR A 176 -4.34 -25.44 27.62
N ILE A 177 -3.15 -25.00 27.22
CA ILE A 177 -2.86 -23.57 27.08
C ILE A 177 -3.64 -22.96 25.93
N TRP A 178 -3.73 -23.66 24.79
CA TRP A 178 -4.37 -23.15 23.58
C TRP A 178 -5.82 -23.60 23.39
N ASP A 179 -6.39 -24.34 24.35
CA ASP A 179 -7.75 -24.89 24.31
C ASP A 179 -8.00 -25.73 23.02
N ILE A 180 -6.97 -26.47 22.58
CA ILE A 180 -7.01 -27.28 21.36
C ILE A 180 -7.41 -28.71 21.72
N PRO A 181 -8.46 -29.29 21.07
CA PRO A 181 -8.79 -30.70 21.21
C PRO A 181 -7.63 -31.60 20.74
N GLU A 182 -7.40 -32.71 21.44
CA GLU A 182 -6.33 -33.67 21.16
C GLU A 182 -6.33 -34.16 19.69
N GLU A 183 -7.51 -34.39 19.12
CA GLU A 183 -7.70 -34.78 17.71
C GLU A 183 -7.29 -33.72 16.67
N GLU A 184 -7.37 -32.43 17.01
CA GLU A 184 -6.92 -31.32 16.14
C GLU A 184 -5.41 -31.14 16.24
N TYR A 185 -4.82 -31.53 17.37
CA TYR A 185 -3.39 -31.45 17.61
C TYR A 185 -2.59 -32.57 16.94
N GLU A 186 -3.11 -33.81 16.96
CA GLU A 186 -2.48 -34.95 16.27
C GLU A 186 -2.34 -34.74 14.75
N LYS A 187 -3.16 -33.85 14.17
CA LYS A 187 -3.08 -33.49 12.75
C LYS A 187 -1.93 -32.54 12.42
N GLY A 188 -1.27 -31.95 13.42
CA GLY A 188 -0.05 -31.14 13.27
C GLY A 188 -0.20 -29.80 12.54
N GLU A 189 -1.32 -29.52 11.87
CA GLU A 189 -1.47 -28.35 10.99
C GLU A 189 -1.33 -26.97 11.67
N TYR A 190 -1.45 -26.90 13.00
CA TYR A 190 -1.41 -25.66 13.80
C TYR A 190 -0.56 -25.77 15.07
N VAL A 191 0.28 -26.81 15.16
CA VAL A 191 0.97 -27.19 16.40
C VAL A 191 2.48 -27.07 16.22
N CYS A 192 3.11 -26.35 17.15
CA CYS A 192 4.53 -26.02 17.13
C CYS A 192 5.48 -27.16 17.58
N LEU A 193 5.10 -28.43 17.44
CA LEU A 193 5.86 -29.57 17.96
C LEU A 193 7.13 -29.86 17.14
N GLU A 194 6.99 -29.96 15.82
CA GLU A 194 8.11 -30.28 14.93
C GLU A 194 9.23 -29.22 15.05
N SER A 195 8.86 -27.97 15.30
CA SER A 195 9.82 -26.88 15.47
C SER A 195 10.56 -26.91 16.82
N GLU A 196 10.06 -27.61 17.84
CA GLU A 196 10.78 -27.79 19.12
C GLU A 196 11.86 -28.87 19.04
N GLU A 197 11.55 -30.01 18.42
CA GLU A 197 12.53 -31.08 18.19
C GLU A 197 13.72 -30.56 17.37
N VAL A 198 13.45 -29.80 16.31
CA VAL A 198 14.48 -29.16 15.47
C VAL A 198 15.42 -28.27 16.29
N VAL A 199 14.90 -27.51 17.27
CA VAL A 199 15.70 -26.59 18.10
C VAL A 199 16.59 -27.37 19.07
N ILE A 200 16.04 -28.42 19.69
CA ILE A 200 16.76 -29.28 20.63
C ILE A 200 17.89 -30.03 19.92
N GLU A 201 17.61 -30.59 18.74
CA GLU A 201 18.62 -31.29 17.93
C GLU A 201 19.70 -30.34 17.40
N ALA A 202 19.30 -29.17 16.90
CA ALA A 202 20.22 -28.22 16.31
C ALA A 202 21.10 -27.49 17.35
N LYS A 203 20.71 -27.49 18.63
CA LYS A 203 21.38 -26.80 19.75
C LYS A 203 21.72 -25.33 19.44
N LYS A 204 20.87 -24.64 18.69
CA LYS A 204 21.01 -23.23 18.31
C LYS A 204 19.65 -22.57 18.15
N THR A 205 19.64 -21.25 18.08
CA THR A 205 18.41 -20.49 17.79
C THR A 205 17.90 -20.78 16.37
N CYS A 206 16.62 -21.08 16.25
CA CYS A 206 15.92 -21.31 14.98
C CYS A 206 14.75 -20.32 14.82
N LEU A 207 14.42 -20.00 13.56
CA LEU A 207 13.36 -19.07 13.18
C LEU A 207 12.30 -19.81 12.38
N PHE A 208 11.03 -19.62 12.74
CA PHE A 208 9.87 -20.25 12.11
C PHE A 208 8.79 -19.21 11.80
N ASP A 209 8.08 -19.36 10.67
CA ASP A 209 6.81 -18.66 10.41
C ASP A 209 5.68 -19.66 10.77
N GLU A 210 4.98 -19.45 11.89
CA GLU A 210 4.01 -20.38 12.48
C GLU A 210 2.58 -19.82 12.37
N LYS A 211 1.64 -20.64 11.88
CA LYS A 211 0.21 -20.29 11.81
C LYS A 211 -0.49 -20.81 13.06
N ILE A 212 -0.90 -19.92 13.96
CA ILE A 212 -1.49 -20.27 15.25
C ILE A 212 -2.96 -19.88 15.28
N LYS A 213 -3.81 -20.80 15.72
CA LYS A 213 -5.23 -20.54 15.97
C LYS A 213 -5.37 -19.96 17.37
N THR A 214 -5.60 -18.65 17.45
CA THR A 214 -5.90 -17.96 18.71
C THR A 214 -7.40 -17.87 18.91
N LYS A 215 -7.85 -17.50 20.12
CA LYS A 215 -9.27 -17.19 20.37
C LYS A 215 -9.81 -16.05 19.49
N SER A 216 -8.94 -15.12 19.08
CA SER A 216 -9.28 -14.02 18.17
C SER A 216 -9.27 -14.40 16.68
N GLY A 217 -9.02 -15.67 16.36
CA GLY A 217 -8.88 -16.18 14.99
C GLY A 217 -7.45 -16.64 14.66
N LEU A 218 -7.25 -16.98 13.39
CA LEU A 218 -5.94 -17.39 12.86
C LEU A 218 -4.98 -16.20 12.80
N ARG A 219 -3.79 -16.39 13.35
CA ARG A 219 -2.68 -15.44 13.33
C ARG A 219 -1.45 -16.08 12.71
N MET A 220 -0.57 -15.24 12.18
CA MET A 220 0.74 -15.62 11.66
C MET A 220 1.80 -15.04 12.59
N PHE A 221 2.59 -15.92 13.21
CA PHE A 221 3.67 -15.53 14.12
C PHE A 221 5.01 -15.80 13.47
N ARG A 222 5.95 -14.88 13.68
CA ARG A 222 7.38 -15.11 13.45
C ARG A 222 8.01 -15.46 14.78
N THR A 223 8.40 -16.72 14.92
CA THR A 223 8.85 -17.31 16.18
C THR A 223 10.34 -17.59 16.18
N TYR A 224 11.06 -17.00 17.13
CA TYR A 224 12.43 -17.38 17.47
C TYR A 224 12.39 -18.39 18.62
N LYS A 225 13.08 -19.51 18.48
CA LYS A 225 13.22 -20.53 19.53
C LYS A 225 14.68 -20.84 19.78
N SER A 226 15.08 -20.91 21.05
CA SER A 226 16.44 -21.22 21.47
C SER A 226 16.44 -22.36 22.48
N PRO A 227 17.44 -23.26 22.45
CA PRO A 227 17.61 -24.28 23.47
C PRO A 227 18.16 -23.64 24.75
N LEU A 228 17.68 -24.10 25.90
CA LEU A 228 18.26 -23.79 27.20
C LEU A 228 19.27 -24.88 27.54
N ILE A 229 20.55 -24.51 27.56
CA ILE A 229 21.67 -25.43 27.72
C ILE A 229 22.34 -25.14 29.07
N ASP A 230 22.52 -26.18 29.87
CA ASP A 230 23.24 -26.10 31.14
C ASP A 230 24.77 -26.12 30.91
N ARG A 231 25.56 -25.85 31.96
CA ARG A 231 27.03 -25.76 31.91
C ARG A 231 27.71 -27.04 31.42
N ASP A 232 27.05 -28.19 31.56
CA ASP A 232 27.53 -29.50 31.10
C ASP A 232 27.20 -29.79 29.62
N GLY A 233 26.45 -28.92 28.95
CA GLY A 233 26.02 -29.07 27.56
C GLY A 233 24.69 -29.81 27.37
N THR A 234 24.02 -30.18 28.46
CA THR A 234 22.70 -30.81 28.47
C THR A 234 21.63 -29.77 28.17
N VAL A 235 20.71 -30.09 27.25
CA VAL A 235 19.54 -29.24 26.98
C VAL A 235 18.48 -29.56 28.02
N PHE A 236 18.09 -28.59 28.85
CA PHE A 236 17.05 -28.79 29.88
C PHE A 236 15.71 -28.16 29.52
N GLY A 237 15.62 -27.49 28.37
CA GLY A 237 14.39 -26.90 27.90
C GLY A 237 14.56 -26.06 26.65
N THR A 238 13.51 -25.33 26.29
CA THR A 238 13.52 -24.35 25.20
C THR A 238 12.90 -23.04 25.66
N CYS A 239 13.34 -21.93 25.08
CA CYS A 239 12.65 -20.65 25.21
C CYS A 239 12.33 -20.08 23.84
N GLY A 240 11.35 -19.19 23.78
CA GLY A 240 10.99 -18.56 22.52
C GLY A 240 10.31 -17.21 22.68
N VAL A 241 10.36 -16.46 21.59
CA VAL A 241 9.64 -15.20 21.39
C VAL A 241 8.90 -15.29 20.06
N ALA A 242 7.59 -15.04 20.07
CA ALA A 242 6.75 -15.02 18.88
C ALA A 242 6.17 -13.63 18.64
N HIS A 243 6.56 -13.03 17.52
CA HIS A 243 6.08 -11.74 17.05
C HIS A 243 4.90 -11.92 16.11
N ASP A 244 3.77 -11.26 16.37
CA ASP A 244 2.61 -11.32 15.49
C ASP A 244 2.87 -10.48 14.22
N VAL A 245 2.97 -11.16 13.07
CA VAL A 245 3.18 -10.53 11.76
C VAL A 245 1.92 -10.53 10.90
N THR A 246 0.75 -10.85 11.49
CA THR A 246 -0.52 -10.99 10.78
C THR A 246 -0.89 -9.73 10.01
N GLU A 247 -0.89 -8.58 10.67
CA GLU A 247 -1.26 -7.30 10.04
C GLU A 247 -0.33 -6.95 8.88
N SER A 248 0.98 -7.08 9.09
CA SER A 248 1.99 -6.85 8.03
C SER A 248 1.83 -7.81 6.85
N LYS A 249 1.45 -9.07 7.08
CA LYS A 249 1.18 -10.04 6.00
C LYS A 249 -0.14 -9.74 5.29
N ASN A 250 -1.18 -9.33 6.02
CA ASN A 250 -2.47 -8.94 5.46
C ASN A 250 -2.33 -7.70 4.58
N VAL A 251 -1.66 -6.64 5.03
CA VAL A 251 -1.41 -5.42 4.23
C VAL A 251 -0.68 -5.75 2.93
N LYS A 252 0.32 -6.64 2.98
CA LYS A 252 1.00 -7.11 1.76
C LYS A 252 0.06 -7.86 0.83
N GLY A 253 -0.81 -8.73 1.37
CA GLY A 253 -1.81 -9.46 0.60
C GLY A 253 -2.89 -8.56 -0.01
N GLU A 254 -3.39 -7.60 0.75
CA GLU A 254 -4.36 -6.59 0.30
C GLU A 254 -3.79 -5.74 -0.83
N MET A 255 -2.55 -5.27 -0.68
CA MET A 255 -1.87 -4.50 -1.72
C MET A 255 -1.69 -5.32 -3.01
N ALA A 256 -1.31 -6.60 -2.89
CA ALA A 256 -1.26 -7.51 -4.05
C ALA A 256 -2.65 -7.69 -4.68
N GLY A 257 -3.70 -7.88 -3.87
CA GLY A 257 -5.08 -8.00 -4.34
C GLY A 257 -5.58 -6.74 -5.06
N ILE A 258 -5.24 -5.55 -4.54
CA ILE A 258 -5.56 -4.27 -5.20
C ILE A 258 -4.89 -4.23 -6.57
N LEU A 259 -3.57 -4.49 -6.65
CA LEU A 259 -2.83 -4.47 -7.91
C LEU A 259 -3.39 -5.46 -8.94
N GLU A 260 -3.84 -6.64 -8.51
CA GLU A 260 -4.47 -7.64 -9.39
C GLU A 260 -5.89 -7.26 -9.84
N SER A 261 -6.64 -6.52 -9.01
CA SER A 261 -8.02 -6.10 -9.33
C SER A 261 -8.11 -4.87 -10.23
N LEU A 262 -7.04 -4.08 -10.34
CA LEU A 262 -7.02 -2.87 -11.16
C LEU A 262 -7.20 -3.22 -12.65
N PRO A 263 -8.10 -2.54 -13.39
CA PRO A 263 -8.28 -2.74 -14.83
C PRO A 263 -7.17 -2.10 -15.67
N TYR A 264 -5.94 -2.07 -15.15
CA TYR A 264 -4.76 -1.48 -15.76
C TYR A 264 -3.63 -2.51 -15.78
N ALA A 265 -2.80 -2.47 -16.81
CA ALA A 265 -1.57 -3.25 -16.81
C ALA A 265 -0.56 -2.59 -15.88
N VAL A 266 -0.38 -3.15 -14.68
CA VAL A 266 0.47 -2.58 -13.63
C VAL A 266 1.71 -3.44 -13.44
N PHE A 267 2.84 -2.77 -13.26
CA PHE A 267 4.11 -3.40 -12.93
C PHE A 267 4.95 -2.48 -12.05
N ILE A 268 5.90 -3.08 -11.32
CA ILE A 268 6.80 -2.35 -10.44
C ILE A 268 8.23 -2.57 -10.93
N LYS A 269 9.01 -1.49 -10.97
CA LYS A 269 10.45 -1.54 -11.23
C LYS A 269 11.23 -1.04 -10.01
N ASP A 270 12.41 -1.61 -9.79
CA ASP A 270 13.37 -1.15 -8.78
C ASP A 270 14.05 0.17 -9.22
N SER A 271 14.94 0.69 -8.36
CA SER A 271 15.72 1.91 -8.64
C SER A 271 16.65 1.81 -9.86
N ASN A 272 16.98 0.60 -10.32
CA ASN A 272 17.76 0.36 -11.54
C ASN A 272 16.88 0.20 -12.79
N GLY A 273 15.55 0.30 -12.64
CA GLY A 273 14.58 0.11 -13.71
C GLY A 273 14.30 -1.35 -14.05
N THR A 274 14.71 -2.29 -13.20
CA THR A 274 14.44 -3.73 -13.36
C THR A 274 13.03 -4.06 -12.89
N VAL A 275 12.26 -4.77 -13.71
CA VAL A 275 10.88 -5.15 -13.35
C VAL A 275 10.88 -6.26 -12.30
N ILE A 276 10.30 -5.99 -11.14
CA ILE A 276 10.24 -6.92 -10.00
C ILE A 276 8.87 -7.58 -9.83
N SER A 277 7.81 -6.96 -10.37
CA SER A 277 6.44 -7.47 -10.25
C SER A 277 5.58 -6.99 -11.41
N VAL A 278 4.62 -7.81 -11.83
CA VAL A 278 3.61 -7.53 -12.86
C VAL A 278 2.27 -8.12 -12.41
N ASN A 279 1.16 -7.48 -12.76
CA ASN A 279 -0.19 -8.02 -12.51
C ASN A 279 -0.73 -8.84 -13.70
N ALA A 280 -1.89 -9.48 -13.52
CA ALA A 280 -2.54 -10.24 -14.58
C ALA A 280 -2.90 -9.40 -15.82
N TYR A 281 -3.30 -8.13 -15.65
CA TYR A 281 -3.59 -7.24 -16.78
C TYR A 281 -2.35 -6.91 -17.60
N PHE A 282 -1.17 -6.78 -16.98
CA PHE A 282 0.08 -6.64 -17.70
C PHE A 282 0.29 -7.83 -18.64
N ASN A 283 0.09 -9.04 -18.13
CA ASN A 283 0.19 -10.26 -18.94
C ASN A 283 -0.90 -10.35 -20.01
N LYS A 284 -2.10 -9.79 -19.79
CA LYS A 284 -3.15 -9.71 -20.81
C LYS A 284 -2.70 -8.91 -22.04
N TYR A 285 -2.07 -7.75 -21.85
CA TYR A 285 -1.63 -6.91 -22.97
C TYR A 285 -0.26 -7.31 -23.53
N PHE A 286 0.63 -7.81 -22.68
CA PHE A 286 2.04 -8.00 -23.02
C PHE A 286 2.51 -9.46 -22.96
N GLY A 287 1.65 -10.42 -22.61
CA GLY A 287 2.03 -11.83 -22.45
C GLY A 287 2.42 -12.55 -23.75
N GLY A 288 2.10 -11.97 -24.91
CA GLY A 288 2.57 -12.46 -26.22
C GLY A 288 4.03 -12.09 -26.54
N TYR A 289 4.66 -11.24 -25.73
CA TYR A 289 6.06 -10.86 -25.87
C TYR A 289 6.96 -11.73 -24.98
N GLU A 290 8.27 -11.52 -25.06
CA GLU A 290 9.19 -12.19 -24.14
C GLU A 290 8.90 -11.78 -22.67
N PRO A 291 9.21 -12.64 -21.68
CA PRO A 291 9.03 -12.30 -20.27
C PRO A 291 9.81 -11.04 -19.86
N VAL A 292 9.14 -10.13 -19.13
CA VAL A 292 9.71 -8.86 -18.66
C VAL A 292 10.30 -8.95 -17.25
N LEU A 293 9.82 -9.88 -16.41
CA LEU A 293 10.28 -10.02 -15.02
C LEU A 293 11.80 -10.23 -14.95
N GLY A 294 12.46 -9.47 -14.08
CA GLY A 294 13.91 -9.48 -13.88
C GLY A 294 14.72 -8.75 -14.96
N LYS A 295 14.07 -8.08 -15.93
CA LYS A 295 14.75 -7.31 -16.99
C LYS A 295 14.57 -5.81 -16.79
N ASN A 296 15.49 -5.01 -17.34
CA ASN A 296 15.31 -3.57 -17.42
C ASN A 296 14.14 -3.23 -18.36
N PHE A 297 13.17 -2.46 -17.86
CA PHE A 297 11.93 -2.19 -18.60
C PHE A 297 12.17 -1.38 -19.88
N ASN A 298 13.05 -0.40 -19.87
CA ASN A 298 13.28 0.48 -21.02
C ASN A 298 13.93 -0.28 -22.19
N GLU A 299 14.86 -1.19 -21.89
CA GLU A 299 15.46 -2.06 -22.89
C GLU A 299 14.46 -3.05 -23.48
N TRP A 300 13.67 -3.69 -22.60
CA TRP A 300 12.61 -4.62 -23.02
C TRP A 300 11.57 -3.91 -23.89
N LYS A 301 11.10 -2.73 -23.47
CA LYS A 301 10.14 -1.89 -24.21
C LYS A 301 10.66 -1.57 -25.60
N LYS A 302 11.90 -1.10 -25.73
CA LYS A 302 12.51 -0.76 -27.02
C LYS A 302 12.57 -1.97 -27.95
N ARG A 303 12.86 -3.16 -27.42
CA ARG A 303 12.99 -4.41 -28.19
C ARG A 303 11.63 -4.98 -28.61
N CYS A 304 10.63 -4.93 -27.73
CA CYS A 304 9.33 -5.57 -27.94
C CYS A 304 8.27 -4.66 -28.56
N LEU A 305 8.24 -3.40 -28.12
CA LEU A 305 7.17 -2.44 -28.44
C LEU A 305 7.63 -1.34 -29.41
N GLY A 306 8.95 -1.17 -29.61
CA GLY A 306 9.52 -0.13 -30.46
C GLY A 306 9.48 1.25 -29.81
N TYR A 307 9.31 2.30 -30.62
CA TYR A 307 9.23 3.68 -30.16
C TYR A 307 7.78 4.06 -29.88
N SER A 308 7.50 4.54 -28.67
CA SER A 308 6.21 5.14 -28.33
C SER A 308 6.10 6.56 -28.88
N VAL A 309 4.87 7.02 -29.09
CA VAL A 309 4.60 8.38 -29.59
C VAL A 309 4.18 9.25 -28.41
N THR A 310 4.90 10.34 -28.17
CA THR A 310 4.50 11.34 -27.18
C THR A 310 3.39 12.21 -27.77
N THR A 311 2.23 12.19 -27.12
CA THR A 311 1.10 13.05 -27.51
C THR A 311 1.37 14.51 -27.16
N SER A 312 0.61 15.44 -27.76
CA SER A 312 0.72 16.89 -27.51
C SER A 312 0.51 17.28 -26.04
N GLY A 313 -0.07 16.40 -25.22
CA GLY A 313 -0.25 16.57 -23.77
C GLY A 313 0.88 15.98 -22.91
N GLY A 314 2.01 15.57 -23.51
CA GLY A 314 3.17 15.03 -22.79
C GLY A 314 3.03 13.58 -22.31
N ARG A 315 1.92 12.90 -22.64
CA ARG A 315 1.70 11.49 -22.30
C ARG A 315 2.21 10.57 -23.41
N GLU A 316 2.88 9.50 -23.01
CA GLU A 316 3.43 8.52 -23.93
C GLU A 316 2.36 7.47 -24.31
N GLU A 317 2.06 7.38 -25.60
CA GLU A 317 1.07 6.47 -26.17
C GLU A 317 1.77 5.31 -26.88
N THR A 318 1.31 4.09 -26.60
CA THR A 318 1.84 2.85 -27.17
C THR A 318 0.70 2.05 -27.78
N ARG A 319 0.88 1.62 -29.03
CA ARG A 319 -0.09 0.75 -29.71
C ARG A 319 0.38 -0.69 -29.65
N VAL A 320 -0.50 -1.59 -29.23
CA VAL A 320 -0.21 -3.02 -29.13
C VAL A 320 -1.30 -3.81 -29.81
N ASN A 321 -0.95 -4.98 -30.36
CA ASN A 321 -1.94 -5.90 -30.90
C ASN A 321 -2.22 -6.98 -29.86
N VAL A 322 -3.48 -7.10 -29.42
CA VAL A 322 -3.91 -8.11 -28.46
C VAL A 322 -5.03 -8.92 -29.10
N GLY A 323 -4.73 -10.19 -29.40
CA GLY A 323 -5.72 -11.11 -29.99
C GLY A 323 -6.20 -10.71 -31.39
N GLY A 324 -5.39 -9.95 -32.15
CA GLY A 324 -5.74 -9.47 -33.49
C GLY A 324 -6.30 -8.05 -33.51
N GLU A 325 -6.67 -7.48 -32.36
CA GLU A 325 -7.20 -6.12 -32.25
C GLU A 325 -6.11 -5.14 -31.81
N GLU A 326 -6.06 -3.96 -32.44
CA GLU A 326 -5.19 -2.86 -32.02
C GLU A 326 -5.75 -2.21 -30.76
N ARG A 327 -4.90 -2.06 -29.74
CA ARG A 327 -5.20 -1.34 -28.50
C ARG A 327 -4.26 -0.16 -28.33
N VAL A 328 -4.82 0.94 -27.84
CA VAL A 328 -4.09 2.18 -27.58
C VAL A 328 -3.91 2.31 -26.07
N LEU A 329 -2.66 2.26 -25.61
CA LEU A 329 -2.31 2.31 -24.20
C LEU A 329 -1.56 3.60 -23.85
N ILE A 330 -1.93 4.23 -22.74
CA ILE A 330 -1.21 5.37 -22.17
C ILE A 330 -0.36 4.91 -21.00
N TYR A 331 0.93 5.27 -21.04
CA TYR A 331 1.89 5.01 -19.97
C TYR A 331 1.82 6.08 -18.88
N GLY A 332 1.88 5.65 -17.62
CA GLY A 332 2.07 6.51 -16.46
C GLY A 332 2.99 5.83 -15.43
N GLU A 333 3.69 6.65 -14.65
CA GLU A 333 4.57 6.15 -13.60
C GLU A 333 4.56 7.08 -12.39
N GLU A 334 4.66 6.51 -11.20
CA GLU A 334 4.71 7.22 -9.93
C GLU A 334 5.84 6.64 -9.06
N PRO A 335 6.60 7.47 -8.32
CA PRO A 335 7.66 6.97 -7.45
C PRO A 335 7.08 6.17 -6.28
N LEU A 336 7.72 5.06 -5.95
CA LEU A 336 7.47 4.34 -4.71
C LEU A 336 8.54 4.73 -3.71
N THR A 337 8.13 5.30 -2.58
CA THR A 337 9.01 5.70 -1.48
C THR A 337 8.84 4.80 -0.27
N ASP A 338 9.91 4.65 0.49
CA ASP A 338 9.84 4.00 1.80
C ASP A 338 9.30 4.93 2.90
N VAL A 339 9.33 4.46 4.15
CA VAL A 339 8.89 5.22 5.33
C VAL A 339 9.75 6.46 5.63
N PHE A 340 10.92 6.59 4.99
CA PHE A 340 11.82 7.73 5.10
C PHE A 340 11.72 8.69 3.91
N SER A 341 10.73 8.47 3.02
CA SER A 341 10.55 9.22 1.76
C SER A 341 11.70 9.04 0.77
N GLU A 342 12.51 7.99 0.91
CA GLU A 342 13.53 7.63 -0.07
C GLU A 342 12.90 6.77 -1.17
N GLN A 343 13.21 7.07 -2.43
CA GLN A 343 12.64 6.34 -3.56
C GLN A 343 13.27 4.94 -3.67
N ILE A 344 12.47 3.91 -3.45
CA ILE A 344 12.88 2.50 -3.52
C ILE A 344 12.49 1.83 -4.85
N GLY A 345 11.67 2.51 -5.66
CA GLY A 345 11.28 2.02 -6.97
C GLY A 345 10.26 2.94 -7.64
N THR A 346 9.54 2.39 -8.61
CA THR A 346 8.51 3.10 -9.36
C THR A 346 7.38 2.14 -9.69
N ILE A 347 6.14 2.56 -9.41
CA ILE A 347 4.95 1.88 -9.92
C ILE A 347 4.63 2.43 -11.30
N CYS A 348 4.46 1.53 -12.26
CA CYS A 348 4.21 1.87 -13.65
C CYS A 348 2.88 1.24 -14.08
N MET A 349 2.11 1.97 -14.88
CA MET A 349 0.83 1.50 -15.36
C MET A 349 0.59 1.85 -16.83
N TYR A 350 -0.07 0.94 -17.52
CA TYR A 350 -0.68 1.19 -18.83
C TYR A 350 -2.20 1.17 -18.70
N ARG A 351 -2.82 2.28 -19.10
CA ARG A 351 -4.28 2.39 -19.22
C ARG A 351 -4.70 2.23 -20.68
N ASP A 352 -5.66 1.36 -20.94
CA ASP A 352 -6.29 1.24 -22.25
C ASP A 352 -7.28 2.39 -22.46
N VAL A 353 -7.08 3.14 -23.55
CA VAL A 353 -7.91 4.27 -23.98
C VAL A 353 -8.47 4.07 -25.39
N THR A 354 -8.48 2.83 -25.88
CA THR A 354 -8.92 2.50 -27.24
C THR A 354 -10.33 3.00 -27.52
N ASP A 355 -11.27 2.70 -26.63
CA ASP A 355 -12.67 3.13 -26.78
C ASP A 355 -12.80 4.65 -26.71
N GLU A 356 -12.09 5.30 -25.77
CA GLU A 356 -12.06 6.77 -25.66
C GLU A 356 -11.58 7.40 -26.98
N ARG A 357 -10.52 6.88 -27.59
CA ARG A 357 -10.02 7.34 -28.90
C ARG A 357 -11.00 7.10 -30.04
N HIS A 358 -11.69 5.96 -30.03
CA HIS A 358 -12.74 5.69 -31.03
C HIS A 358 -13.92 6.66 -30.90
N LEU A 359 -14.39 6.92 -29.68
CA LEU A 359 -15.47 7.87 -29.43
C LEU A 359 -15.05 9.32 -29.76
N GLU A 360 -13.83 9.71 -29.40
CA GLU A 360 -13.27 11.03 -29.77
C GLU A 360 -13.26 11.21 -31.30
N ARG A 361 -12.83 10.18 -32.03
CA ARG A 361 -12.83 10.20 -33.50
C ARG A 361 -14.24 10.28 -34.06
N GLN A 362 -15.17 9.46 -33.59
CA GLN A 362 -16.57 9.49 -34.04
C GLN A 362 -17.25 10.84 -33.74
N THR A 363 -17.00 11.40 -32.57
CA THR A 363 -17.54 12.72 -32.18
C THR A 363 -16.98 13.82 -33.07
N ARG A 364 -15.70 13.74 -33.46
CA ARG A 364 -15.07 14.68 -34.39
C ARG A 364 -15.66 14.56 -35.79
N GLU A 365 -15.90 13.34 -36.27
CA GLU A 365 -16.53 13.08 -37.57
C GLU A 365 -17.97 13.61 -37.60
N LEU A 366 -18.80 13.30 -36.59
CA LEU A 366 -20.19 13.78 -36.49
C LEU A 366 -20.31 15.31 -36.35
N ASN A 367 -19.35 15.97 -35.70
CA ASN A 367 -19.39 17.42 -35.53
C ASN A 367 -18.98 18.20 -36.79
N ASN A 368 -18.36 17.55 -37.78
CA ASN A 368 -17.83 18.20 -38.98
C ASN A 368 -18.64 17.93 -40.25
N THR A 369 -19.62 17.04 -40.21
CA THR A 369 -20.51 16.75 -41.36
C THR A 369 -21.97 17.17 -41.09
N ASP A 370 -22.72 17.45 -42.14
CA ASP A 370 -24.17 17.64 -42.08
C ASP A 370 -24.88 16.28 -42.02
N PHE A 371 -25.71 16.07 -41.01
CA PHE A 371 -26.34 14.76 -40.73
C PHE A 371 -27.25 14.26 -41.85
N LEU A 372 -27.93 15.16 -42.56
CA LEU A 372 -28.86 14.79 -43.63
C LEU A 372 -28.13 14.44 -44.93
N THR A 373 -27.17 15.27 -45.32
CA THR A 373 -26.56 15.21 -46.66
C THR A 373 -25.22 14.46 -46.70
N GLY A 374 -24.57 14.26 -45.55
CA GLY A 374 -23.25 13.65 -45.44
C GLY A 374 -22.12 14.49 -46.05
N LEU A 375 -22.39 15.74 -46.41
CA LEU A 375 -21.39 16.74 -46.80
C LEU A 375 -20.70 17.31 -45.57
N ASP A 376 -19.60 18.03 -45.78
CA ASP A 376 -19.01 18.86 -44.73
C ASP A 376 -20.05 19.88 -44.22
N ASN A 377 -19.92 20.30 -42.96
CA ASN A 377 -20.71 21.39 -42.40
C ASN A 377 -19.85 22.65 -42.21
N MET A 378 -20.49 23.73 -41.80
CA MET A 378 -19.81 25.02 -41.60
C MET A 378 -18.64 24.94 -40.60
N ARG A 379 -18.67 24.03 -39.63
CA ARG A 379 -17.56 23.85 -38.67
C ARG A 379 -16.33 23.24 -39.32
N CYS A 380 -16.50 22.32 -40.28
CA CYS A 380 -15.41 21.76 -41.06
C CYS A 380 -14.67 22.86 -41.85
N LEU A 381 -15.41 23.76 -42.49
CA LEU A 381 -14.84 24.91 -43.19
C LEU A 381 -14.02 25.80 -42.23
N THR A 382 -14.58 26.14 -41.07
CA THR A 382 -13.87 26.96 -40.07
C THR A 382 -12.61 26.27 -39.54
N ALA A 383 -12.63 24.95 -39.37
CA ALA A 383 -11.48 24.18 -38.90
C ALA A 383 -10.33 24.14 -39.91
N HIS A 384 -10.62 24.12 -41.21
CA HIS A 384 -9.62 24.04 -42.29
C HIS A 384 -9.34 25.39 -42.96
N ILE A 385 -9.89 26.48 -42.42
CA ILE A 385 -9.77 27.82 -43.00
C ILE A 385 -8.30 28.28 -43.14
N GLY A 386 -7.44 27.85 -42.21
CA GLY A 386 -6.01 28.15 -42.24
C GLY A 386 -5.27 27.48 -43.39
N GLU A 387 -5.67 26.26 -43.77
CA GLU A 387 -5.11 25.52 -44.90
C GLU A 387 -5.57 26.13 -46.22
N LEU A 388 -6.86 26.50 -46.32
CA LEU A 388 -7.42 27.17 -47.50
C LEU A 388 -6.73 28.51 -47.80
N ARG A 389 -6.32 29.27 -46.77
CA ARG A 389 -5.55 30.51 -46.93
C ARG A 389 -4.17 30.34 -47.57
N GLN A 390 -3.65 29.11 -47.67
CA GLN A 390 -2.36 28.85 -48.31
C GLN A 390 -2.46 28.82 -49.83
N ALA A 391 -3.64 28.53 -50.40
CA ALA A 391 -3.88 28.55 -51.83
C ALA A 391 -3.60 29.95 -52.41
N ASP A 392 -3.30 30.04 -53.71
CA ASP A 392 -3.02 31.31 -54.39
C ASP A 392 -4.29 31.97 -54.96
N ARG A 393 -5.35 31.17 -55.14
CA ARG A 393 -6.69 31.59 -55.54
C ARG A 393 -7.74 30.82 -54.75
N LEU A 394 -8.80 31.51 -54.33
CA LEU A 394 -9.95 30.90 -53.66
C LEU A 394 -11.24 31.34 -54.35
N THR A 395 -12.08 30.38 -54.73
CA THR A 395 -13.39 30.64 -55.30
C THR A 395 -14.47 30.02 -54.41
N PHE A 396 -15.41 30.84 -53.96
CA PHE A 396 -16.59 30.39 -53.23
C PHE A 396 -17.79 30.39 -54.16
N ILE A 397 -18.51 29.28 -54.19
CA ILE A 397 -19.73 29.14 -54.97
C ILE A 397 -20.86 28.79 -54.01
N ALA A 398 -21.77 29.72 -53.79
CA ALA A 398 -22.98 29.53 -53.02
C ALA A 398 -24.07 28.95 -53.94
N PHE A 399 -24.64 27.82 -53.55
CA PHE A 399 -25.79 27.20 -54.22
C PHE A 399 -27.01 27.22 -53.30
N ASP A 400 -28.19 27.33 -53.89
CA ASP A 400 -29.44 27.28 -53.15
C ASP A 400 -30.53 26.63 -54.02
N ILE A 401 -31.36 25.78 -53.42
CA ILE A 401 -32.47 25.10 -54.10
C ILE A 401 -33.66 26.06 -54.22
N ASP A 402 -33.99 26.46 -55.45
CA ASP A 402 -35.07 27.39 -55.71
C ASP A 402 -36.42 26.77 -55.34
N ARG A 403 -37.24 27.52 -54.58
CA ARG A 403 -38.61 27.14 -54.21
C ARG A 403 -38.71 25.83 -53.41
N LEU A 404 -37.68 25.48 -52.64
CA LEU A 404 -37.76 24.32 -51.74
C LEU A 404 -38.91 24.44 -50.72
N THR A 405 -39.19 25.66 -50.24
CA THR A 405 -40.32 25.93 -49.34
C THR A 405 -41.67 25.52 -49.94
N ASP A 406 -41.90 25.77 -51.24
CA ASP A 406 -43.15 25.40 -51.91
C ASP A 406 -43.34 23.87 -51.91
N VAL A 407 -42.25 23.10 -52.02
CA VAL A 407 -42.27 21.63 -51.93
C VAL A 407 -42.52 21.17 -50.51
N ASN A 408 -41.87 21.80 -49.52
CA ASN A 408 -42.08 21.50 -48.11
C ASN A 408 -43.52 21.77 -47.67
N ASP A 409 -44.09 22.90 -48.08
CA ASP A 409 -45.45 23.29 -47.73
C ASP A 409 -46.49 22.37 -48.37
N LYS A 410 -46.22 21.88 -49.59
CA LYS A 410 -47.15 21.06 -50.36
C LYS A 410 -47.07 19.57 -50.06
N TYR A 411 -45.87 19.06 -49.77
CA TYR A 411 -45.60 17.62 -49.68
C TYR A 411 -44.90 17.20 -48.38
N GLY A 412 -44.57 18.15 -47.50
CA GLY A 412 -43.91 17.92 -46.22
C GLY A 412 -42.39 17.91 -46.30
N PHE A 413 -41.76 18.10 -45.15
CA PHE A 413 -40.29 18.19 -45.00
C PHE A 413 -39.54 16.96 -45.48
N PHE A 414 -40.14 15.76 -45.42
CA PHE A 414 -39.50 14.53 -45.91
C PHE A 414 -39.14 14.62 -47.39
N LEU A 415 -40.03 15.19 -48.22
CA LEU A 415 -39.75 15.34 -49.65
C LEU A 415 -38.72 16.45 -49.92
N GLY A 416 -38.69 17.50 -49.08
CA GLY A 416 -37.62 18.50 -49.14
C GLY A 416 -36.26 17.96 -48.72
N ASP A 417 -36.24 17.07 -47.73
CA ASP A 417 -35.02 16.37 -47.29
C ASP A 417 -34.46 15.49 -48.42
N GLU A 418 -35.32 14.80 -49.17
CA GLU A 418 -34.90 14.07 -50.38
C GLU A 418 -34.30 15.01 -51.45
N ALA A 419 -34.91 16.18 -51.67
CA ALA A 419 -34.36 17.18 -52.58
C ALA A 419 -32.97 17.68 -52.14
N LEU A 420 -32.77 17.88 -50.83
CA LEU A 420 -31.48 18.27 -50.25
C LEU A 420 -30.41 17.19 -50.46
N VAL A 421 -30.77 15.91 -50.28
CA VAL A 421 -29.87 14.78 -50.53
C VAL A 421 -29.50 14.68 -52.02
N ILE A 422 -30.46 14.85 -52.93
CA ILE A 422 -30.22 14.83 -54.38
C ILE A 422 -29.28 15.98 -54.79
N ALA A 423 -29.52 17.19 -54.27
CA ALA A 423 -28.65 18.34 -54.51
C ALA A 423 -27.22 18.07 -54.01
N ALA A 424 -27.09 17.56 -52.79
CA ALA A 424 -25.79 17.24 -52.18
C ALA A 424 -24.99 16.22 -52.99
N GLN A 425 -25.62 15.11 -53.40
CA GLN A 425 -24.98 14.08 -54.22
C GLN A 425 -24.56 14.63 -55.59
N THR A 426 -25.40 15.47 -56.19
CA THR A 426 -25.11 16.10 -57.48
C THR A 426 -23.92 17.06 -57.38
N LEU A 427 -23.90 17.94 -56.37
CA LEU A 427 -22.80 18.87 -56.14
C LEU A 427 -21.49 18.14 -55.83
N ARG A 428 -21.52 17.13 -54.97
CA ARG A 428 -20.34 16.30 -54.66
C ARG A 428 -19.75 15.63 -55.91
N SER A 429 -20.61 15.17 -56.82
CA SER A 429 -20.19 14.53 -58.06
C SER A 429 -19.62 15.54 -59.08
N CYS A 430 -20.16 16.76 -59.14
CA CYS A 430 -19.69 17.81 -60.06
C CYS A 430 -18.40 18.51 -59.59
N PHE A 431 -18.20 18.57 -58.27
CA PHE A 431 -17.06 19.22 -57.63
C PHE A 431 -16.14 18.20 -56.93
N TRP A 432 -15.88 17.08 -57.60
CA TRP A 432 -14.92 16.08 -57.10
C TRP A 432 -13.55 16.70 -56.86
N GLY A 433 -12.99 16.47 -55.67
CA GLY A 433 -11.68 16.99 -55.25
C GLY A 433 -11.72 18.37 -54.60
N GLU A 434 -12.84 19.08 -54.64
CA GLU A 434 -13.04 20.37 -53.98
C GLU A 434 -13.83 20.19 -52.66
N THR A 435 -13.81 21.20 -51.79
CA THR A 435 -14.57 21.16 -50.54
C THR A 435 -16.03 21.52 -50.81
N VAL A 436 -16.95 20.58 -50.56
CA VAL A 436 -18.40 20.75 -50.74
C VAL A 436 -19.07 20.61 -49.38
N LEU A 437 -19.73 21.68 -48.93
CA LEU A 437 -20.40 21.72 -47.64
C LEU A 437 -21.85 22.20 -47.74
N ARG A 438 -22.67 21.81 -46.76
CA ARG A 438 -23.99 22.42 -46.54
C ARG A 438 -23.86 23.45 -45.42
N SER A 439 -24.16 24.72 -45.73
CA SER A 439 -24.07 25.81 -44.75
C SER A 439 -25.30 25.89 -43.85
N GLY A 440 -26.45 25.37 -44.31
CA GLY A 440 -27.68 25.22 -43.54
C GLY A 440 -28.93 25.49 -44.39
N GLY A 441 -30.08 24.92 -44.01
CA GLY A 441 -31.33 25.07 -44.79
C GLY A 441 -31.18 24.48 -46.19
N ASP A 442 -31.52 25.26 -47.21
CA ASP A 442 -31.40 24.96 -48.64
C ASP A 442 -30.05 25.35 -49.27
N LYS A 443 -29.10 25.83 -48.46
CA LYS A 443 -27.84 26.42 -48.95
C LYS A 443 -26.65 25.49 -48.86
N PHE A 444 -25.88 25.47 -49.95
CA PHE A 444 -24.63 24.75 -50.09
C PHE A 444 -23.51 25.72 -50.47
N ILE A 445 -22.28 25.41 -50.05
CA ILE A 445 -21.08 26.16 -50.43
C ILE A 445 -20.08 25.18 -51.01
N VAL A 446 -19.54 25.51 -52.17
CA VAL A 446 -18.36 24.85 -52.73
C VAL A 446 -17.20 25.81 -52.62
N VAL A 447 -16.09 25.35 -52.06
CA VAL A 447 -14.83 26.09 -52.01
C VAL A 447 -13.84 25.42 -52.94
N CYS A 448 -13.47 26.14 -53.99
CA CYS A 448 -12.49 25.69 -54.96
C CYS A 448 -11.13 26.34 -54.68
N THR A 449 -10.08 25.52 -54.69
CA THR A 449 -8.67 25.98 -54.64
C THR A 449 -7.97 25.86 -56.00
N THR A 450 -8.62 25.19 -56.95
CA THR A 450 -8.15 25.09 -58.34
C THR A 450 -8.33 26.40 -59.08
N GLU A 451 -7.37 26.76 -59.94
CA GLU A 451 -7.48 27.92 -60.81
C GLU A 451 -8.47 27.66 -61.97
N PHE A 452 -9.49 28.50 -62.08
CA PHE A 452 -10.42 28.53 -63.22
C PHE A 452 -10.40 29.90 -63.87
N THR A 453 -10.52 29.95 -65.19
CA THR A 453 -11.01 31.17 -65.86
C THR A 453 -12.50 31.37 -65.56
N ASP A 454 -13.00 32.60 -65.65
CA ASP A 454 -14.41 32.88 -65.34
C ASP A 454 -15.36 32.11 -66.27
N THR A 455 -14.94 31.88 -67.53
CA THR A 455 -15.66 31.04 -68.49
C THR A 455 -15.71 29.57 -68.06
N GLU A 456 -14.60 28.98 -67.60
CA GLU A 456 -14.56 27.59 -67.12
C GLU A 456 -15.35 27.41 -65.83
N LEU A 457 -15.27 28.39 -64.92
CA LEU A 457 -16.04 28.43 -63.68
C LEU A 457 -17.54 28.45 -64.00
N ARG A 458 -17.97 29.36 -64.88
CA ARG A 458 -19.37 29.46 -65.33
C ARG A 458 -19.86 28.15 -65.94
N GLN A 459 -19.11 27.57 -66.88
CA GLN A 459 -19.48 26.29 -67.50
C GLN A 459 -19.60 25.15 -66.48
N ARG A 460 -18.71 25.12 -65.48
CA ARG A 460 -18.75 24.10 -64.42
C ARG A 460 -19.98 24.26 -63.53
N ILE A 461 -20.32 25.50 -63.17
CA ILE A 461 -21.52 25.81 -62.38
C ILE A 461 -22.78 25.48 -63.19
N GLU A 462 -22.90 25.94 -64.43
CA GLU A 462 -24.03 25.65 -65.31
C GLU A 462 -24.25 24.15 -65.49
N LYS A 463 -23.17 23.38 -65.66
CA LYS A 463 -23.24 21.91 -65.71
C LYS A 463 -23.77 21.31 -64.40
N ALA A 464 -23.36 21.85 -63.25
CA ALA A 464 -23.88 21.41 -61.95
C ALA A 464 -25.37 21.74 -61.79
N LEU A 465 -25.81 22.93 -62.23
CA LEU A 465 -27.22 23.34 -62.21
C LEU A 465 -28.09 22.46 -63.13
N GLU A 466 -27.62 22.17 -64.34
CA GLU A 466 -28.32 21.30 -65.28
C GLU A 466 -28.40 19.86 -64.77
N ASN A 467 -27.31 19.35 -64.18
CA ASN A 467 -27.32 18.02 -63.55
C ASN A 467 -28.30 17.98 -62.37
N ALA A 468 -28.35 19.02 -61.53
CA ALA A 468 -29.28 19.08 -60.41
C ALA A 468 -30.73 19.09 -60.90
N ARG A 469 -31.03 19.91 -61.91
CA ARG A 469 -32.34 19.95 -62.57
C ARG A 469 -32.75 18.60 -63.14
N ARG A 470 -31.83 17.88 -63.79
CA ARG A 470 -32.09 16.52 -64.30
C ARG A 470 -32.35 15.52 -63.18
N SER A 471 -31.55 15.57 -62.12
CA SER A 471 -31.73 14.69 -60.96
C SER A 471 -33.07 14.95 -60.25
N PHE A 472 -33.50 16.21 -60.15
CA PHE A 472 -34.84 16.55 -59.65
C PHE A 472 -35.96 16.10 -60.60
N ALA A 473 -35.78 16.27 -61.92
CA ALA A 473 -36.76 15.84 -62.93
C ALA A 473 -36.95 14.32 -62.99
N ALA A 474 -35.95 13.54 -62.55
CA ALA A 474 -36.10 12.09 -62.41
C ALA A 474 -37.09 11.69 -61.30
N HIS A 475 -37.45 12.62 -60.41
CA HIS A 475 -38.44 12.42 -59.35
C HIS A 475 -39.72 13.21 -59.65
N GLU A 476 -40.85 12.51 -59.84
CA GLU A 476 -42.13 13.07 -60.34
C GLU A 476 -42.61 14.30 -59.54
N ARG A 477 -42.36 14.31 -58.23
CA ARG A 477 -42.81 15.40 -57.34
C ARG A 477 -41.79 16.53 -57.14
N LEU A 478 -40.56 16.37 -57.64
CA LEU A 478 -39.48 17.37 -57.54
C LEU A 478 -39.15 18.02 -58.89
N SER A 479 -39.79 17.61 -59.99
CA SER A 479 -39.43 18.00 -61.35
C SER A 479 -39.52 19.50 -61.69
N GLY A 480 -40.13 20.29 -60.80
CA GLY A 480 -40.19 21.76 -60.91
C GLY A 480 -39.09 22.51 -60.16
N LEU A 481 -38.22 21.81 -59.41
CA LEU A 481 -37.10 22.40 -58.69
C LEU A 481 -35.92 22.71 -59.62
N SER A 482 -35.21 23.76 -59.27
CA SER A 482 -33.93 24.15 -59.85
C SER A 482 -32.99 24.57 -58.72
N CYS A 483 -31.71 24.77 -59.03
CA CYS A 483 -30.80 25.46 -58.15
C CYS A 483 -30.35 26.77 -58.79
N SER A 484 -30.10 27.77 -57.97
CA SER A 484 -29.38 28.97 -58.37
C SER A 484 -27.99 28.96 -57.76
N ALA A 485 -27.04 29.65 -58.40
CA ALA A 485 -25.67 29.74 -57.92
C ALA A 485 -25.12 31.17 -57.97
N GLY A 486 -24.30 31.53 -56.98
CA GLY A 486 -23.52 32.75 -56.96
C GLY A 486 -22.07 32.44 -56.69
N ALA A 487 -21.15 32.92 -57.51
CA ALA A 487 -19.73 32.67 -57.33
C ALA A 487 -18.96 33.98 -57.08
N ALA A 488 -17.98 33.93 -56.20
CA ALA A 488 -17.02 35.01 -55.99
C ALA A 488 -15.61 34.42 -55.88
N THR A 489 -14.63 35.14 -56.44
CA THR A 489 -13.23 34.71 -56.45
C THR A 489 -12.37 35.79 -55.80
N ALA A 490 -11.41 35.37 -54.97
CA ALA A 490 -10.37 36.23 -54.43
C ALA A 490 -8.97 35.68 -54.79
N LEU A 491 -8.05 36.60 -55.10
CA LEU A 491 -6.63 36.31 -55.26
C LEU A 491 -5.91 36.61 -53.96
N LYS A 492 -4.89 35.82 -53.64
CA LYS A 492 -4.07 36.01 -52.43
C LYS A 492 -3.44 37.41 -52.34
N THR A 493 -3.15 38.02 -53.49
CA THR A 493 -2.60 39.38 -53.62
C THR A 493 -3.51 40.47 -53.06
N ASP A 494 -4.82 40.22 -53.00
CA ASP A 494 -5.83 41.19 -52.57
C ASP A 494 -6.19 41.05 -51.08
N GLY A 495 -5.60 40.04 -50.42
CA GLY A 495 -5.88 39.64 -49.05
C GLY A 495 -7.15 38.77 -48.94
N TYR A 496 -7.02 37.59 -48.32
CA TYR A 496 -8.18 36.73 -48.09
C TYR A 496 -9.04 37.23 -46.93
N ASP A 497 -10.12 37.93 -47.25
CA ASP A 497 -11.26 38.10 -46.35
C ASP A 497 -12.35 37.09 -46.74
N ILE A 498 -12.36 35.97 -46.01
CA ILE A 498 -13.27 34.86 -46.28
C ILE A 498 -14.73 35.23 -45.94
N ASP A 499 -14.94 36.09 -44.95
CA ASP A 499 -16.28 36.58 -44.60
C ASP A 499 -16.82 37.47 -45.72
N ARG A 500 -15.96 38.32 -46.29
CA ARG A 500 -16.29 39.10 -47.49
C ARG A 500 -16.56 38.20 -48.71
N LEU A 501 -15.71 37.20 -48.96
CA LEU A 501 -15.87 36.29 -50.10
C LEU A 501 -17.17 35.46 -50.03
N MET A 502 -17.55 35.02 -48.82
CA MET A 502 -18.85 34.40 -48.58
C MET A 502 -20.01 35.37 -48.81
N LYS A 503 -19.86 36.64 -48.38
CA LYS A 503 -20.89 37.67 -48.60
C LYS A 503 -21.06 38.03 -50.08
N ASP A 504 -19.96 38.11 -50.82
CA ASP A 504 -19.96 38.47 -52.24
C ASP A 504 -20.59 37.34 -53.08
N SER A 505 -20.23 36.08 -52.81
CA SER A 505 -20.88 34.91 -53.44
C SER A 505 -22.37 34.79 -53.08
N ALA A 506 -22.76 35.08 -51.83
CA ALA A 506 -24.16 35.13 -51.43
C ALA A 506 -24.94 36.28 -52.10
N SER A 507 -24.30 37.42 -52.35
CA SER A 507 -24.90 38.56 -53.05
C SER A 507 -25.18 38.22 -54.51
N ALA A 508 -24.20 37.61 -55.20
CA ALA A 508 -24.37 37.09 -56.56
C ALA A 508 -25.49 36.03 -56.64
N LEU A 509 -25.60 35.15 -55.64
CA LEU A 509 -26.68 34.17 -55.58
C LEU A 509 -28.06 34.84 -55.46
N SER A 510 -28.18 35.89 -54.64
CA SER A 510 -29.43 36.65 -54.50
C SER A 510 -29.81 37.34 -55.82
N GLU A 511 -28.82 37.82 -56.56
CA GLU A 511 -29.00 38.39 -57.89
C GLU A 511 -29.49 37.33 -58.88
N ALA A 512 -28.86 36.15 -58.93
CA ALA A 512 -29.30 35.02 -59.76
C ALA A 512 -30.77 34.64 -59.48
N LYS A 513 -31.18 34.64 -58.22
CA LYS A 513 -32.57 34.38 -57.82
C LYS A 513 -33.55 35.46 -58.30
N SER A 514 -33.11 36.72 -58.37
CA SER A 514 -33.96 37.83 -58.84
C SER A 514 -34.32 37.72 -60.32
N TYR A 515 -33.50 37.03 -61.12
CA TYR A 515 -33.75 36.75 -62.54
C TYR A 515 -34.70 35.56 -62.79
N GLY A 516 -35.37 35.06 -61.76
CA GLY A 516 -36.33 33.95 -61.86
C GLY A 516 -35.76 32.57 -61.48
N GLY A 517 -34.52 32.53 -60.99
CA GLY A 517 -33.85 31.31 -60.51
C GLY A 517 -33.35 30.39 -61.64
N GLY A 518 -32.66 29.31 -61.27
CA GLY A 518 -32.14 28.33 -62.22
C GLY A 518 -30.93 28.79 -63.04
N CYS A 519 -30.25 29.85 -62.61
CA CYS A 519 -29.08 30.41 -63.30
C CYS A 519 -27.92 30.69 -62.32
N CYS A 520 -26.78 31.12 -62.86
CA CYS A 520 -25.63 31.53 -62.06
C CYS A 520 -25.18 32.96 -62.33
N VAL A 521 -24.68 33.62 -61.30
CA VAL A 521 -24.03 34.95 -61.39
C VAL A 521 -22.63 34.85 -60.80
N ILE A 522 -21.66 35.47 -61.48
CA ILE A 522 -20.30 35.65 -60.95
C ILE A 522 -20.21 37.10 -60.45
N TYR A 523 -19.84 37.28 -59.19
CA TYR A 523 -19.73 38.59 -58.56
C TYR A 523 -18.76 39.49 -59.33
N GLY A 524 -19.24 40.66 -59.76
CA GLY A 524 -18.47 41.61 -60.57
C GLY A 524 -18.76 41.56 -62.08
N GLU A 525 -19.57 40.60 -62.54
CA GLU A 525 -20.15 40.59 -63.89
C GLU A 525 -21.65 40.94 -63.81
N GLU A 526 -22.13 41.90 -64.61
CA GLU A 526 -23.58 42.06 -64.85
C GLU A 526 -24.04 40.97 -65.84
N LEU A 527 -25.24 40.40 -65.59
CA LEU A 527 -25.83 39.30 -66.38
C LEU A 527 -26.23 39.68 -67.81
#